data_AF-E1A4B4-F1
#
_entry.id   AF-E1A4B4-F1
#
_cell.length_a   1.000
_cell.length_b   1.000
_cell.length_c   1.000
_cell.angle_alpha   90.00
_cell.angle_beta   90.00
_cell.angle_gamma   90.00
#
_symmetry.space_group_name_H-M   'P 1'
#
loop_
_entity.id
_entity.type
_entity.pdbx_description
1 polymer ?
#
loop_
_entity_poly.entity_id
_entity_poly.type
_entity_poly.pdbx_seq_one_letter_code
_entity_poly.pdbx_strand_id
1 'polypeptide(L)'
;SLRLTFHDAIGFSITSELEGKFGGGGADGSIMAFAEIETNFHANNGVDEIVEAQRPFAIKHGVSFGDFIQFAGAVGVSNCGGGPRLQFLAGRSNNSRAAPDLTVPEPSDSSTKIFLRMLDAGFSPNEVVALLASHTVAAQDHVDATIPGTPFDSTPGTFDPQFFVETLLKGELFPGNGPNDGEVQSPLHGEFRLQSDFAIARDPRTA
;
A
#
# COMPACT_ATOMS: atom_id res chain seq x y z
N SER A 1 -3.18 2.54 8.72
CA SER A 1 -2.23 1.54 9.24
C SER A 1 -1.91 0.42 8.27
N LEU A 2 -2.90 -0.24 7.64
CA LEU A 2 -2.64 -1.31 6.66
C LEU A 2 -1.77 -0.86 5.49
N ARG A 3 -2.05 0.31 4.88
CA ARG A 3 -1.18 0.91 3.86
C ARG A 3 0.27 1.05 4.35
N LEU A 4 0.48 1.56 5.57
CA LEU A 4 1.82 1.80 6.12
C LEU A 4 2.64 0.51 6.25
N THR A 5 2.02 -0.66 6.46
CA THR A 5 2.77 -1.93 6.51
C THR A 5 3.41 -2.27 5.16
N PHE A 6 2.73 -1.96 4.05
CA PHE A 6 3.26 -2.16 2.71
C PHE A 6 4.37 -1.16 2.39
N HIS A 7 4.14 0.13 2.67
CA HIS A 7 5.10 1.19 2.34
C HIS A 7 6.42 1.07 3.14
N ASP A 8 6.38 0.60 4.39
CA ASP A 8 7.58 0.19 5.14
C ASP A 8 8.23 -1.05 4.49
N ALA A 9 7.45 -2.13 4.34
CA ALA A 9 8.00 -3.43 3.98
C ALA A 9 8.54 -3.55 2.54
N ILE A 10 7.95 -2.83 1.58
CA ILE A 10 8.30 -2.95 0.17
C ILE A 10 9.55 -2.13 -0.20
N GLY A 11 10.04 -1.30 0.72
CA GLY A 11 11.36 -0.66 0.67
C GLY A 11 12.51 -1.67 0.82
N PHE A 12 12.56 -2.67 -0.06
CA PHE A 12 13.51 -3.78 -0.06
C PHE A 12 13.77 -4.25 -1.50
N SER A 13 15.02 -4.38 -1.92
CA SER A 13 15.38 -4.77 -3.29
C SER A 13 16.48 -5.82 -3.28
N ILE A 14 16.16 -7.04 -3.71
CA ILE A 14 17.13 -8.14 -3.83
C ILE A 14 18.19 -7.79 -4.87
N THR A 15 17.76 -7.24 -6.03
CA THR A 15 18.66 -6.88 -7.13
C THR A 15 19.65 -5.80 -6.71
N SER A 16 19.21 -4.77 -5.97
CA SER A 16 20.10 -3.72 -5.49
C SER A 16 21.21 -4.27 -4.60
N GLU A 17 20.86 -5.16 -3.66
CA GLU A 17 21.84 -5.80 -2.78
C GLU A 17 22.82 -6.69 -3.55
N LEU A 18 22.35 -7.43 -4.57
CA LEU A 18 23.22 -8.20 -5.46
C LEU A 18 24.19 -7.33 -6.27
N GLU A 19 23.83 -6.08 -6.55
CA GLU A 19 24.69 -5.07 -7.18
C GLU A 19 25.62 -4.35 -6.19
N GLY A 20 25.60 -4.72 -4.90
CA GLY A 20 26.40 -4.07 -3.86
C GLY A 20 25.90 -2.68 -3.46
N LYS A 21 24.62 -2.37 -3.74
CA LYS A 21 23.94 -1.14 -3.31
C LYS A 21 22.97 -1.48 -2.19
N PHE A 22 22.78 -0.56 -1.25
CA PHE A 22 21.74 -0.72 -0.24
C PHE A 22 20.36 -0.71 -0.91
N GLY A 23 19.62 -1.82 -0.78
CA GLY A 23 18.30 -2.03 -1.38
C GLY A 23 17.13 -1.66 -0.47
N GLY A 24 17.39 -1.17 0.74
CA GLY A 24 16.40 -0.97 1.79
C GLY A 24 16.27 -2.20 2.70
N GLY A 25 15.84 -2.00 3.95
CA GLY A 25 15.79 -3.07 4.96
C GLY A 25 14.43 -3.79 5.07
N GLY A 26 13.45 -3.41 4.25
CA GLY A 26 12.12 -3.99 4.24
C GLY A 26 11.32 -3.62 5.48
N ALA A 27 10.64 -4.59 6.11
CA ALA A 27 9.81 -4.33 7.28
C ALA A 27 10.67 -4.06 8.53
N ASP A 28 11.24 -2.87 8.62
CA ASP A 28 12.23 -2.47 9.62
C ASP A 28 11.86 -1.17 10.37
N GLY A 29 10.77 -0.52 9.97
CA GLY A 29 10.32 0.76 10.54
C GLY A 29 11.09 1.97 10.05
N SER A 30 11.88 1.84 8.97
CA SER A 30 12.65 2.92 8.35
C SER A 30 11.75 4.08 7.93
N ILE A 31 10.56 3.82 7.40
CA ILE A 31 9.60 4.87 7.03
C ILE A 31 9.17 5.76 8.20
N MET A 32 9.22 5.24 9.43
CA MET A 32 8.94 6.00 10.65
C MET A 32 10.23 6.60 11.25
N ALA A 33 11.34 5.86 11.22
CA ALA A 33 12.63 6.32 11.72
C ALA A 33 13.21 7.49 10.92
N PHE A 34 13.01 7.48 9.60
CA PHE A 34 13.54 8.43 8.61
C PHE A 34 12.39 9.09 7.84
N ALA A 35 11.31 9.43 8.54
CA ALA A 35 10.10 9.97 7.94
C ALA A 35 10.39 11.26 7.13
N GLU A 36 11.32 12.09 7.60
CA GLU A 36 11.76 13.30 6.92
C GLU A 36 12.40 13.06 5.54
N ILE A 37 12.75 11.81 5.21
CA ILE A 37 13.22 11.39 3.90
C ILE A 37 12.11 10.62 3.19
N GLU A 38 11.66 9.52 3.76
CA GLU A 38 10.83 8.55 3.04
C GLU A 38 9.42 9.04 2.77
N THR A 39 8.81 9.83 3.66
CA THR A 39 7.45 10.34 3.44
C THR A 39 7.41 11.47 2.40
N ASN A 40 8.58 11.97 1.97
CA ASN A 40 8.70 12.94 0.87
C ASN A 40 8.81 12.29 -0.50
N PHE A 41 8.94 10.96 -0.58
CA PHE A 41 8.89 10.23 -1.85
C PHE A 41 7.49 10.31 -2.46
N HIS A 42 7.39 10.45 -3.77
CA HIS A 42 6.10 10.64 -4.46
C HIS A 42 5.12 9.50 -4.16
N ALA A 43 5.59 8.25 -4.23
CA ALA A 43 4.79 7.06 -3.94
C ALA A 43 4.32 6.99 -2.48
N ASN A 44 4.98 7.69 -1.56
CA ASN A 44 4.64 7.73 -0.13
C ASN A 44 3.73 8.90 0.26
N ASN A 45 3.21 9.67 -0.70
CA ASN A 45 2.34 10.81 -0.41
C ASN A 45 1.17 10.43 0.54
N GLY A 46 1.00 11.20 1.60
CA GLY A 46 -0.02 11.01 2.65
C GLY A 46 0.28 9.96 3.73
N VAL A 47 1.45 9.30 3.74
CA VAL A 47 1.79 8.36 4.83
C VAL A 47 2.39 9.05 6.06
N ASP A 48 2.79 10.31 5.95
CA ASP A 48 3.34 11.13 7.05
C ASP A 48 2.34 11.30 8.20
N GLU A 49 1.06 11.57 7.90
CA GLU A 49 0.02 11.73 8.92
C GLU A 49 -0.06 10.47 9.82
N ILE A 50 -0.12 9.28 9.21
CA ILE A 50 -0.24 8.03 9.97
C ILE A 50 1.07 7.66 10.67
N VAL A 51 2.22 8.01 10.11
CA VAL A 51 3.53 7.86 10.78
C VAL A 51 3.56 8.68 12.06
N GLU A 52 3.20 9.97 12.00
CA GLU A 52 3.19 10.85 13.18
C GLU A 52 2.10 10.49 14.19
N ALA A 53 0.96 9.95 13.73
CA ALA A 53 -0.05 9.42 14.63
C ALA A 53 0.41 8.16 15.40
N GLN A 54 1.20 7.29 14.76
CA GLN A 54 1.68 6.03 15.34
C GLN A 54 2.94 6.18 16.20
N ARG A 55 3.88 7.05 15.79
CA ARG A 55 5.21 7.23 16.41
C ARG A 55 5.16 7.41 17.94
N PRO A 56 4.26 8.25 18.53
CA PRO A 56 4.19 8.42 19.98
C PRO A 56 3.84 7.13 20.73
N PHE A 57 3.06 6.23 20.14
CA PHE A 57 2.69 4.96 20.77
C PHE A 57 3.87 3.99 20.77
N ALA A 58 4.60 3.86 19.66
CA ALA A 58 5.79 3.02 19.61
C ALA A 58 6.84 3.47 20.65
N ILE A 59 7.09 4.78 20.73
CA ILE A 59 8.01 5.37 21.72
C ILE A 59 7.52 5.12 23.15
N LYS A 60 6.24 5.43 23.43
CA LYS A 60 5.66 5.28 24.77
C LYS A 60 5.72 3.83 25.28
N HIS A 61 5.54 2.87 24.38
CA HIS A 61 5.54 1.45 24.72
C HIS A 61 6.93 0.78 24.60
N GLY A 62 7.96 1.52 24.17
CA GLY A 62 9.32 1.00 24.08
C GLY A 62 9.48 -0.16 23.10
N VAL A 63 8.68 -0.17 22.02
CA VAL A 63 8.73 -1.19 20.96
C VAL A 63 9.40 -0.63 19.70
N SER A 64 9.95 -1.49 18.86
CA SER A 64 10.54 -1.03 17.59
C SER A 64 9.46 -0.51 16.64
N PHE A 65 9.84 0.42 15.76
CA PHE A 65 8.92 1.00 14.79
C PHE A 65 8.41 -0.05 13.81
N GLY A 66 9.29 -0.91 13.31
CA GLY A 66 8.89 -2.01 12.42
C GLY A 66 7.92 -2.97 13.08
N ASP A 67 8.12 -3.33 14.35
CA ASP A 67 7.16 -4.19 15.05
C ASP A 67 5.83 -3.46 15.28
N PHE A 68 5.86 -2.17 15.64
CA PHE A 68 4.64 -1.39 15.85
C PHE A 68 3.81 -1.23 14.57
N ILE A 69 4.45 -0.93 13.44
CA ILE A 69 3.76 -0.78 12.14
C ILE A 69 3.03 -2.08 11.78
N GLN A 70 3.72 -3.22 11.85
CA GLN A 70 3.15 -4.52 11.52
C GLN A 70 2.06 -4.95 12.51
N PHE A 71 2.25 -4.64 13.80
CA PHE A 71 1.23 -4.83 14.83
C PHE A 71 -0.03 -4.00 14.53
N ALA A 72 0.13 -2.72 14.23
CA ALA A 72 -0.98 -1.80 13.96
C ALA A 72 -1.75 -2.19 12.70
N GLY A 73 -1.07 -2.69 11.66
CA GLY A 73 -1.71 -3.27 10.48
C GLY A 73 -2.52 -4.53 10.81
N ALA A 74 -1.93 -5.48 11.53
CA ALA A 74 -2.60 -6.72 11.92
C ALA A 74 -3.84 -6.49 12.81
N VAL A 75 -3.72 -5.60 13.80
CA VAL A 75 -4.87 -5.20 14.64
C VAL A 75 -5.90 -4.44 13.82
N GLY A 76 -5.46 -3.52 12.95
CA GLY A 76 -6.36 -2.73 12.10
C GLY A 76 -7.27 -3.61 11.25
N VAL A 77 -6.70 -4.59 10.54
CA VAL A 77 -7.47 -5.54 9.71
C VAL A 77 -8.38 -6.42 10.54
N SER A 78 -8.00 -6.78 11.77
CA SER A 78 -8.86 -7.58 12.66
C SER A 78 -10.14 -6.86 13.11
N ASN A 79 -10.20 -5.53 12.95
CA ASN A 79 -11.39 -4.74 13.23
C ASN A 79 -12.36 -4.69 12.04
N CYS A 80 -11.93 -5.07 10.83
CA CYS A 80 -12.76 -5.08 9.63
C CYS A 80 -13.69 -6.31 9.64
N GLY A 81 -14.94 -6.15 9.23
CA GLY A 81 -15.87 -7.28 9.14
C GLY A 81 -15.36 -8.31 8.13
N GLY A 82 -15.12 -9.56 8.52
CA GLY A 82 -14.52 -10.57 7.63
C GLY A 82 -12.99 -10.51 7.50
N GLY A 83 -12.33 -9.59 8.22
CA GLY A 83 -10.88 -9.42 8.17
C GLY A 83 -10.11 -10.67 8.63
N PRO A 84 -9.00 -11.04 7.95
CA PRO A 84 -8.19 -12.16 8.37
C PRO A 84 -7.48 -11.89 9.69
N ARG A 85 -7.19 -12.96 10.44
CA ARG A 85 -6.28 -12.89 11.59
C ARG A 85 -4.84 -13.03 11.10
N LEU A 86 -4.21 -11.90 10.82
CA LEU A 86 -2.81 -11.86 10.39
C LEU A 86 -1.86 -12.35 11.50
N GLN A 87 -0.77 -13.02 11.11
CA GLN A 87 0.29 -13.39 12.02
C GLN A 87 1.03 -12.13 12.46
N PHE A 88 1.32 -12.03 13.77
CA PHE A 88 2.21 -11.01 14.30
C PHE A 88 3.47 -11.67 14.88
N LEU A 89 4.63 -11.26 14.37
CA LEU A 89 5.94 -11.61 14.89
C LEU A 89 6.65 -10.33 15.30
N ALA A 90 7.36 -10.39 16.44
CA ALA A 90 8.16 -9.28 16.97
C ALA A 90 9.65 -9.63 16.93
N GLY A 91 10.51 -8.61 16.95
CA GLY A 91 11.96 -8.73 16.95
C GLY A 91 12.68 -7.85 15.93
N ARG A 92 11.97 -6.96 15.21
CA ARG A 92 12.62 -6.02 14.28
C ARG A 92 13.47 -5.01 15.05
N SER A 93 14.65 -4.72 14.51
CA SER A 93 15.57 -3.73 15.07
C SER A 93 15.24 -2.33 14.56
N ASN A 94 15.37 -1.30 15.40
CA ASN A 94 15.34 0.09 14.96
C ASN A 94 16.65 0.54 14.26
N ASN A 95 17.69 -0.29 14.27
CA ASN A 95 18.95 0.01 13.58
C ASN A 95 18.77 -0.23 12.08
N SER A 96 18.28 0.80 11.37
CA SER A 96 18.12 0.79 9.92
C SER A 96 18.67 2.06 9.27
N ARG A 97 18.42 2.23 7.97
CA ARG A 97 18.72 3.37 7.11
C ARG A 97 17.48 3.65 6.26
N ALA A 98 17.30 4.90 5.82
CA ALA A 98 16.23 5.24 4.90
C ALA A 98 16.24 4.34 3.65
N ALA A 99 15.08 3.77 3.32
CA ALA A 99 14.92 3.00 2.09
C ALA A 99 15.21 3.88 0.86
N PRO A 100 15.79 3.31 -0.22
CA PRO A 100 15.87 4.03 -1.49
C PRO A 100 14.47 4.36 -2.04
N ASP A 101 14.36 5.51 -2.70
CA ASP A 101 13.15 5.89 -3.45
C ASP A 101 12.90 4.92 -4.63
N LEU A 102 11.72 5.01 -5.25
CA LEU A 102 11.26 4.21 -6.40
C LEU A 102 11.12 2.71 -6.09
N THR A 103 11.08 2.34 -4.81
CA THR A 103 10.87 0.97 -4.34
C THR A 103 9.39 0.64 -4.13
N VAL A 104 8.56 1.64 -3.89
CA VAL A 104 7.10 1.53 -3.75
C VAL A 104 6.45 1.73 -5.14
N PRO A 105 5.58 0.81 -5.60
CA PRO A 105 4.84 0.99 -6.85
C PRO A 105 3.89 2.20 -6.84
N GLU A 106 3.73 2.83 -7.99
CA GLU A 106 2.81 3.96 -8.18
C GLU A 106 1.52 3.52 -8.90
N PRO A 107 0.37 4.19 -8.67
CA PRO A 107 -0.89 3.81 -9.31
C PRO A 107 -0.87 4.01 -10.84
N SER A 108 0.01 4.87 -11.36
CA SER A 108 0.22 5.09 -12.79
C SER A 108 1.17 4.07 -13.44
N ASP A 109 1.80 3.19 -12.65
CA ASP A 109 2.69 2.16 -13.18
C ASP A 109 1.95 1.09 -13.99
N SER A 110 2.59 0.62 -15.06
CA SER A 110 2.09 -0.54 -15.80
C SER A 110 2.11 -1.81 -14.94
N SER A 111 1.18 -2.73 -15.18
CA SER A 111 1.16 -4.06 -14.52
C SER A 111 2.52 -4.79 -14.61
N THR A 112 3.23 -4.69 -15.73
CA THR A 112 4.58 -5.26 -15.89
C THR A 112 5.60 -4.62 -14.94
N LYS A 113 5.60 -3.29 -14.80
CA LYS A 113 6.50 -2.60 -13.87
C LYS A 113 6.20 -3.02 -12.43
N ILE A 114 4.93 -3.09 -12.05
CA ILE A 114 4.50 -3.52 -10.72
C ILE A 114 4.94 -4.97 -10.46
N PHE A 115 4.67 -5.90 -11.36
CA PHE A 115 5.07 -7.30 -11.16
C PHE A 115 6.58 -7.49 -11.09
N LEU A 116 7.37 -6.74 -11.88
CA LEU A 116 8.84 -6.79 -11.78
C LEU A 116 9.33 -6.22 -10.44
N ARG A 117 8.75 -5.11 -9.98
CA ARG A 117 9.07 -4.49 -8.69
C ARG A 117 8.71 -5.40 -7.51
N MET A 118 7.56 -6.06 -7.57
CA MET A 118 7.12 -7.00 -6.56
C MET A 118 7.94 -8.31 -6.59
N LEU A 119 8.35 -8.77 -7.77
CA LEU A 119 9.24 -9.92 -7.92
C LEU A 119 10.63 -9.66 -7.32
N ASP A 120 11.17 -8.44 -7.51
CA ASP A 120 12.43 -8.02 -6.88
C ASP A 120 12.35 -8.00 -5.34
N ALA A 121 11.15 -7.85 -4.79
CA ALA A 121 10.89 -7.98 -3.35
C ALA A 121 10.49 -9.41 -2.92
N GLY A 122 10.42 -10.36 -3.86
CA GLY A 122 10.16 -11.78 -3.60
C GLY A 122 8.73 -12.27 -3.83
N PHE A 123 7.85 -11.50 -4.47
CA PHE A 123 6.44 -11.86 -4.70
C PHE A 123 6.13 -12.27 -6.14
N SER A 124 5.35 -13.33 -6.30
CA SER A 124 4.74 -13.72 -7.58
C SER A 124 3.55 -12.83 -7.94
N PRO A 125 3.12 -12.75 -9.21
CA PRO A 125 1.92 -12.00 -9.60
C PRO A 125 0.65 -12.40 -8.83
N ASN A 126 0.48 -13.69 -8.50
CA ASN A 126 -0.66 -14.16 -7.70
C ASN A 126 -0.62 -13.62 -6.26
N GLU A 127 0.57 -13.52 -5.66
CA GLU A 127 0.73 -12.91 -4.33
C GLU A 127 0.49 -11.40 -4.38
N VAL A 128 0.84 -10.73 -5.49
CA VAL A 128 0.47 -9.31 -5.70
C VAL A 128 -1.04 -9.13 -5.69
N VAL A 129 -1.79 -9.96 -6.42
CA VAL A 129 -3.27 -9.93 -6.41
C VAL A 129 -3.82 -10.19 -4.99
N ALA A 130 -3.24 -11.16 -4.27
CA ALA A 130 -3.65 -11.44 -2.89
C ALA A 130 -3.38 -10.26 -1.95
N LEU A 131 -2.28 -9.53 -2.12
CA LEU A 131 -1.95 -8.34 -1.32
C LEU A 131 -2.85 -7.14 -1.68
N LEU A 132 -3.27 -7.02 -2.94
CA LEU A 132 -4.25 -6.01 -3.38
C LEU A 132 -5.63 -6.22 -2.76
N ALA A 133 -5.92 -7.36 -2.14
CA ALA A 133 -7.11 -7.52 -1.29
C ALA A 133 -7.19 -6.45 -0.19
N SER A 134 -6.06 -5.85 0.21
CA SER A 134 -6.07 -4.69 1.13
C SER A 134 -6.90 -3.51 0.64
N HIS A 135 -7.13 -3.37 -0.67
CA HIS A 135 -7.91 -2.27 -1.25
C HIS A 135 -9.41 -2.37 -0.94
N THR A 136 -9.93 -3.53 -0.48
CA THR A 136 -11.34 -3.65 -0.05
C THR A 136 -11.66 -2.92 1.26
N VAL A 137 -10.62 -2.53 2.02
CA VAL A 137 -10.76 -1.74 3.25
C VAL A 137 -9.92 -0.47 3.17
N ALA A 138 -10.04 0.22 2.04
CA ALA A 138 -9.20 1.36 1.71
C ALA A 138 -9.94 2.46 0.91
N ALA A 139 -9.29 3.62 0.88
CA ALA A 139 -9.71 4.80 0.16
C ALA A 139 -8.48 5.61 -0.28
N GLN A 140 -8.69 6.56 -1.19
CA GLN A 140 -7.67 7.50 -1.64
C GLN A 140 -7.88 8.89 -1.04
N ASP A 141 -6.78 9.58 -0.75
CA ASP A 141 -6.78 10.98 -0.27
C ASP A 141 -6.07 11.96 -1.21
N HIS A 142 -5.13 11.47 -2.04
CA HIS A 142 -4.17 12.32 -2.75
C HIS A 142 -4.09 12.10 -4.27
N VAL A 143 -4.79 11.10 -4.82
CA VAL A 143 -4.86 10.95 -6.29
C VAL A 143 -5.82 12.00 -6.85
N ASP A 144 -6.99 12.15 -6.21
CA ASP A 144 -7.88 13.30 -6.39
C ASP A 144 -8.10 13.97 -5.03
N ALA A 145 -7.37 15.06 -4.81
CA ALA A 145 -7.42 15.84 -3.57
C ALA A 145 -8.74 16.63 -3.40
N THR A 146 -9.64 16.63 -4.39
CA THR A 146 -10.96 17.27 -4.26
C THR A 146 -11.99 16.38 -3.54
N ILE A 147 -11.70 15.08 -3.43
CA ILE A 147 -12.58 14.06 -2.84
C ILE A 147 -11.80 13.06 -1.97
N PRO A 148 -11.08 13.52 -0.93
CA PRO A 148 -10.36 12.62 -0.03
C PRO A 148 -11.32 11.66 0.70
N GLY A 149 -10.84 10.45 1.00
CA GLY A 149 -11.63 9.38 1.60
C GLY A 149 -12.55 8.63 0.62
N THR A 150 -12.41 8.83 -0.70
CA THR A 150 -13.22 8.07 -1.68
C THR A 150 -12.73 6.61 -1.77
N PRO A 151 -13.58 5.61 -1.49
CA PRO A 151 -13.17 4.22 -1.37
C PRO A 151 -12.91 3.53 -2.72
N PHE A 152 -12.18 2.42 -2.70
CA PHE A 152 -11.91 1.59 -3.88
C PHE A 152 -12.98 0.53 -4.15
N ASP A 153 -13.91 0.34 -3.22
CA ASP A 153 -15.11 -0.47 -3.40
C ASP A 153 -16.29 0.12 -2.63
N SER A 154 -17.47 -0.49 -2.77
CA SER A 154 -18.69 -0.06 -2.11
C SER A 154 -18.78 -0.40 -0.61
N THR A 155 -17.81 -1.13 -0.07
CA THR A 155 -17.83 -1.72 1.29
C THR A 155 -16.52 -1.52 2.07
N PRO A 156 -15.96 -0.29 2.17
CA PRO A 156 -14.61 -0.04 2.71
C PRO A 156 -14.40 -0.36 4.20
N GLY A 157 -15.44 -0.80 4.92
CA GLY A 157 -15.37 -1.29 6.30
C GLY A 157 -15.41 -2.81 6.45
N THR A 158 -15.59 -3.54 5.35
CA THR A 158 -15.74 -4.99 5.29
C THR A 158 -14.62 -5.57 4.44
N PHE A 159 -13.94 -6.58 4.96
CA PHE A 159 -12.93 -7.33 4.20
C PHE A 159 -13.63 -8.42 3.38
N ASP A 160 -14.07 -8.08 2.18
CA ASP A 160 -14.85 -8.95 1.30
C ASP A 160 -14.31 -8.90 -0.15
N PRO A 161 -14.94 -9.56 -1.14
CA PRO A 161 -14.43 -9.58 -2.50
C PRO A 161 -14.96 -8.43 -3.38
N GLN A 162 -15.67 -7.43 -2.83
CA GLN A 162 -16.31 -6.37 -3.65
C GLN A 162 -15.29 -5.59 -4.48
N PHE A 163 -14.13 -5.25 -3.93
CA PHE A 163 -13.01 -4.69 -4.69
C PHE A 163 -12.70 -5.47 -5.98
N PHE A 164 -12.60 -6.81 -5.90
CA PHE A 164 -12.31 -7.64 -7.08
C PHE A 164 -13.47 -7.69 -8.07
N VAL A 165 -14.72 -7.63 -7.60
CA VAL A 165 -15.91 -7.61 -8.46
C VAL A 165 -16.04 -6.27 -9.18
N GLU A 166 -15.93 -5.17 -8.43
CA GLU A 166 -16.21 -3.81 -8.89
C GLU A 166 -15.12 -3.31 -9.83
N THR A 167 -13.84 -3.66 -9.60
CA THR A 167 -12.73 -3.34 -10.52
C THR A 167 -12.89 -3.96 -11.92
N LEU A 168 -13.61 -5.09 -12.05
CA LEU A 168 -13.91 -5.74 -13.33
C LEU A 168 -15.03 -5.04 -14.12
N LEU A 169 -15.89 -4.25 -13.46
CA LEU A 169 -16.97 -3.53 -14.11
C LEU A 169 -16.44 -2.47 -15.09
N LYS A 170 -17.22 -2.15 -16.12
CA LYS A 170 -16.91 -1.06 -17.04
C LYS A 170 -16.93 0.27 -16.28
N GLY A 171 -15.86 1.06 -16.42
CA GLY A 171 -15.83 2.42 -15.88
C GLY A 171 -16.76 3.33 -16.68
N GLU A 172 -17.53 4.17 -15.98
CA GLU A 172 -18.52 5.07 -16.59
C GLU A 172 -18.28 6.54 -16.22
N LEU A 173 -17.62 6.82 -15.08
CA LEU A 173 -17.46 8.18 -14.56
C LEU A 173 -16.16 8.36 -13.76
N PHE A 174 -15.75 9.61 -13.55
CA PHE A 174 -14.82 9.98 -12.48
C PHE A 174 -15.64 10.51 -11.30
N PRO A 175 -15.41 10.05 -10.06
CA PRO A 175 -16.18 10.50 -8.90
C PRO A 175 -15.91 11.96 -8.53
N GLY A 176 -14.76 12.51 -8.95
CA GLY A 176 -14.34 13.89 -8.71
C GLY A 176 -14.00 14.64 -10.00
N ASN A 177 -12.80 15.22 -10.07
CA ASN A 177 -12.38 16.12 -11.16
C ASN A 177 -11.52 15.47 -12.26
N GLY A 178 -11.47 14.13 -12.28
CA GLY A 178 -10.59 13.35 -13.14
C GLY A 178 -10.73 13.57 -14.66
N PRO A 179 -9.76 13.07 -15.46
CA PRO A 179 -8.70 12.15 -15.03
C PRO A 179 -7.54 12.85 -14.31
N ASN A 180 -7.14 12.30 -13.16
CA ASN A 180 -5.86 12.59 -12.49
C ASN A 180 -4.79 11.53 -12.83
N ASP A 181 -3.51 11.78 -12.50
CA ASP A 181 -2.45 10.80 -12.74
C ASP A 181 -2.66 9.53 -11.89
N GLY A 182 -2.67 8.36 -12.54
CA GLY A 182 -3.00 7.09 -11.88
C GLY A 182 -4.49 6.84 -11.61
N GLU A 183 -5.40 7.67 -12.14
CA GLU A 183 -6.86 7.49 -12.02
C GLU A 183 -7.48 7.04 -13.37
N VAL A 184 -8.45 6.14 -13.30
CA VAL A 184 -9.32 5.78 -14.44
C VAL A 184 -10.78 5.82 -14.04
N GLN A 185 -11.69 5.77 -15.02
CA GLN A 185 -13.12 5.79 -14.74
C GLN A 185 -13.53 4.62 -13.84
N SER A 186 -14.27 4.96 -12.79
CA SER A 186 -14.93 4.09 -11.82
C SER A 186 -16.31 3.65 -12.33
N PRO A 187 -16.84 2.49 -11.90
CA PRO A 187 -18.15 1.99 -12.33
C PRO A 187 -19.31 2.57 -11.51
N LEU A 188 -19.06 3.06 -10.28
CA LEU A 188 -20.08 3.51 -9.34
C LEU A 188 -19.85 4.96 -8.90
N HIS A 189 -20.95 5.66 -8.62
CA HIS A 189 -20.88 7.00 -8.02
C HIS A 189 -20.30 6.91 -6.61
N GLY A 190 -19.26 7.70 -6.34
CA GLY A 190 -18.59 7.71 -5.05
C GLY A 190 -17.58 6.59 -4.83
N GLU A 191 -17.28 5.78 -5.85
CA GLU A 191 -16.17 4.82 -5.86
C GLU A 191 -15.02 5.40 -6.69
N PHE A 192 -13.78 5.18 -6.27
CA PHE A 192 -12.56 5.58 -6.98
C PHE A 192 -11.88 4.37 -7.61
N ARG A 193 -11.24 4.54 -8.77
CA ARG A 193 -10.50 3.45 -9.42
C ARG A 193 -9.10 3.88 -9.83
N LEU A 194 -8.11 3.18 -9.28
CA LEU A 194 -6.71 3.32 -9.68
C LEU A 194 -6.45 2.66 -11.04
N GLN A 195 -5.58 3.28 -11.83
CA GLN A 195 -5.14 2.74 -13.12
C GLN A 195 -4.45 1.38 -12.96
N SER A 196 -3.60 1.22 -11.94
CA SER A 196 -2.91 -0.03 -11.62
C SER A 196 -3.88 -1.18 -11.37
N ASP A 197 -4.92 -0.95 -10.57
CA ASP A 197 -5.90 -1.98 -10.21
C ASP A 197 -6.72 -2.39 -11.44
N PHE A 198 -7.16 -1.40 -12.23
CA PHE A 198 -7.82 -1.64 -13.51
C PHE A 198 -6.98 -2.49 -14.46
N ALA A 199 -5.69 -2.19 -14.57
CA ALA A 199 -4.76 -2.87 -15.45
C ALA A 199 -4.45 -4.31 -14.98
N ILE A 200 -4.17 -4.49 -13.68
CA ILE A 200 -3.88 -5.81 -13.09
C ILE A 200 -5.09 -6.75 -13.20
N ALA A 201 -6.30 -6.25 -12.97
CA ALA A 201 -7.53 -7.04 -13.09
C ALA A 201 -7.81 -7.55 -14.51
N ARG A 202 -7.09 -7.05 -15.52
CA ARG A 202 -7.26 -7.40 -16.94
C ARG A 202 -5.98 -7.97 -17.57
N ASP A 203 -4.93 -8.13 -16.77
CA ASP A 203 -3.65 -8.64 -17.24
C ASP A 203 -3.70 -10.18 -17.36
N PRO A 204 -3.34 -10.79 -18.50
CA PRO A 204 -3.44 -12.24 -18.69
C PRO A 204 -2.57 -13.08 -17.74
N ARG A 205 -1.64 -12.46 -16.99
CA ARG A 205 -0.86 -13.14 -15.94
C ARG A 205 -1.65 -13.37 -14.66
N THR A 206 -2.74 -12.63 -14.45
CA THR A 206 -3.49 -12.57 -13.18
C THR A 206 -5.02 -12.57 -13.33
N ALA A 207 -5.55 -12.36 -14.55
CA ALA A 207 -6.99 -12.33 -14.86
C ALA A 207 -7.63 -13.73 -14.98
#